data_AF-A0A925IDP9-F1
#
_entry.id   AF-A0A925IDP9-F1
#
_cell.length_a   1.000
_cell.length_b   1.000
_cell.length_c   1.000
_cell.angle_alpha   90.00
_cell.angle_beta   90.00
_cell.angle_gamma   90.00
#
_symmetry.space_group_name_H-M   'P 1'
#
loop_
_entity.id
_entity.type
_entity.pdbx_description
1 polymer ?
#
loop_
_entity_poly.entity_id
_entity_poly.type
_entity_poly.pdbx_seq_one_letter_code
_entity_poly.pdbx_strand_id
1 'polypeptide(L)'
;MAYLYDVFISYKRGKINEQWLQEIFFPFFKEYLNNALPHEPKIFIDTTALTPGVDFSNEIFRNLMYSKCMVSIWSPPYFRRSEWCVKEFLTMKYKQDYHKLSADTLPRTLIWPILYREMRPLPELASQISYLDYSEFNVVGEAFFRSDKFIKFQEKLQADISSIVDIINHVPDIDPAMETAEGKTNTINALKQYFEGKVEQTELIMQNPISW
;
A
#
# COMPACT_ATOMS: atom_id res chain seq x y z
N MET A 1 -12.34 10.76 -15.11
CA MET A 1 -11.20 10.30 -15.94
C MET A 1 -10.87 8.86 -15.53
N ALA A 2 -10.05 8.12 -16.28
CA ALA A 2 -9.68 6.75 -15.88
C ALA A 2 -8.56 6.75 -14.81
N TYR A 3 -8.52 5.71 -13.98
CA TYR A 3 -7.38 5.43 -13.10
C TYR A 3 -6.06 5.39 -13.89
N LEU A 4 -5.00 5.96 -13.31
CA LEU A 4 -3.65 5.95 -13.89
C LEU A 4 -2.95 4.60 -13.67
N TYR A 5 -3.19 3.98 -12.51
CA TYR A 5 -2.58 2.72 -12.12
C TYR A 5 -3.64 1.76 -11.58
N ASP A 6 -3.43 0.46 -11.81
CA ASP A 6 -4.18 -0.58 -11.14
C ASP A 6 -3.69 -0.74 -9.69
N VAL A 7 -2.38 -0.62 -9.46
CA VAL A 7 -1.78 -0.87 -8.14
C VAL A 7 -0.76 0.20 -7.77
N PHE A 8 -0.85 0.71 -6.55
CA PHE A 8 0.20 1.45 -5.87
C PHE A 8 0.93 0.55 -4.86
N ILE A 9 2.25 0.42 -4.91
CA ILE A 9 3.03 -0.35 -3.93
C ILE A 9 3.71 0.60 -2.95
N SER A 10 3.28 0.55 -1.69
CA SER A 10 3.84 1.30 -0.56
C SER A 10 4.68 0.38 0.32
N TYR A 11 5.93 0.75 0.59
CA TYR A 11 6.83 -0.02 1.45
C TYR A 11 7.90 0.87 2.09
N LYS A 12 8.42 0.44 3.25
CA LYS A 12 9.56 1.12 3.84
C LYS A 12 10.84 0.78 3.07
N ARG A 13 11.47 1.80 2.49
CA ARG A 13 12.81 1.70 1.88
C ARG A 13 13.90 1.26 2.84
N GLY A 14 14.88 0.55 2.29
CA GLY A 14 16.09 0.07 2.95
C GLY A 14 16.64 -1.10 2.15
N LYS A 15 17.97 -1.26 2.14
CA LYS A 15 18.69 -2.20 1.25
C LYS A 15 18.00 -3.57 1.11
N ILE A 16 17.68 -4.21 2.23
CA ILE A 16 17.05 -5.55 2.23
C ILE A 16 15.60 -5.52 1.76
N ASN A 17 14.84 -4.48 2.09
CA ASN A 17 13.44 -4.36 1.68
C ASN A 17 13.31 -4.04 0.18
N GLU A 18 14.17 -3.15 -0.31
CA GLU A 18 14.27 -2.84 -1.75
C GLU A 18 14.69 -4.08 -2.53
N GLN A 19 15.71 -4.80 -2.05
CA GLN A 19 16.14 -6.05 -2.68
C GLN A 19 15.02 -7.09 -2.71
N TRP A 20 14.34 -7.31 -1.58
CA TRP A 20 13.20 -8.23 -1.51
C TRP A 20 12.08 -7.83 -2.47
N LEU A 21 11.73 -6.54 -2.49
CA LEU A 21 10.70 -6.05 -3.39
C LEU A 21 11.08 -6.29 -4.85
N GLN A 22 12.28 -5.88 -5.27
CA GLN A 22 12.68 -5.88 -6.67
C GLN A 22 13.05 -7.26 -7.21
N GLU A 23 13.67 -8.12 -6.40
CA GLU A 23 14.17 -9.42 -6.86
C GLU A 23 13.20 -10.57 -6.58
N ILE A 24 12.34 -10.45 -5.56
CA ILE A 24 11.49 -11.56 -5.09
C ILE A 24 10.02 -11.24 -5.30
N PHE A 25 9.52 -10.13 -4.75
CA PHE A 25 8.08 -9.88 -4.76
C PHE A 25 7.56 -9.37 -6.10
N PHE A 26 8.09 -8.24 -6.57
CA PHE A 26 7.55 -7.51 -7.70
C PHE A 26 7.58 -8.28 -9.03
N PRO A 27 8.65 -9.02 -9.39
CA PRO A 27 8.68 -9.76 -10.67
C PRO A 27 7.55 -10.79 -10.76
N PHE A 28 7.35 -11.58 -9.71
CA PHE A 28 6.32 -12.61 -9.67
C PHE A 28 4.93 -12.02 -9.50
N PHE A 29 4.80 -10.99 -8.66
CA PHE A 29 3.55 -10.26 -8.48
C PHE A 29 3.06 -9.65 -9.80
N LYS A 30 3.94 -8.96 -10.54
CA LYS A 30 3.60 -8.38 -11.84
C LYS A 30 3.19 -9.46 -12.83
N GLU A 31 3.95 -10.55 -12.92
CA GLU A 31 3.68 -11.64 -13.86
C GLU A 31 2.34 -12.35 -13.56
N TYR A 32 2.09 -12.71 -12.31
CA TYR A 32 0.84 -13.34 -11.93
C TYR A 32 -0.36 -12.40 -12.10
N LEU A 33 -0.20 -11.11 -11.77
CA LEU A 33 -1.24 -10.13 -11.99
C LEU A 33 -1.53 -9.90 -13.48
N ASN A 34 -0.49 -9.89 -14.31
CA ASN A 34 -0.61 -9.78 -15.77
C ASN A 34 -1.36 -10.96 -16.38
N ASN A 35 -1.13 -12.17 -15.88
CA ASN A 35 -1.85 -13.35 -16.32
C ASN A 35 -3.31 -13.41 -15.83
N ALA A 36 -3.63 -12.68 -14.76
CA ALA A 36 -4.97 -12.67 -14.16
C ALA A 36 -5.87 -11.52 -14.65
N LEU A 37 -5.29 -10.47 -15.25
CA LEU A 37 -6.02 -9.33 -15.79
C LEU A 37 -6.17 -9.41 -17.32
N PRO A 38 -7.21 -8.79 -17.91
CA PRO A 38 -7.39 -8.76 -19.37
C PRO A 38 -6.43 -7.78 -20.07
N HIS A 39 -5.59 -7.06 -19.33
CA HIS A 39 -4.66 -6.04 -19.79
C HIS A 39 -3.37 -6.05 -18.96
N GLU A 40 -2.29 -5.46 -19.50
CA GLU A 40 -1.04 -5.34 -18.74
C GLU A 40 -1.24 -4.43 -17.51
N PRO A 41 -0.93 -4.90 -16.29
CA PRO A 41 -1.18 -4.15 -15.06
C PRO A 41 -0.30 -2.91 -15.00
N LYS A 42 -0.93 -1.76 -14.75
CA LYS A 42 -0.22 -0.51 -14.48
C LYS A 42 0.12 -0.43 -13.00
N ILE A 43 1.38 -0.61 -12.64
CA ILE A 43 1.83 -0.62 -11.25
C ILE A 43 2.75 0.57 -10.99
N PHE A 44 2.42 1.37 -9.99
CA PHE A 44 3.30 2.41 -9.46
C PHE A 44 3.99 1.89 -8.20
N ILE A 45 5.32 1.94 -8.16
CA ILE A 45 6.10 1.65 -6.96
C ILE A 45 6.58 2.96 -6.39
N ASP A 46 6.27 3.22 -5.13
CA ASP A 46 6.85 4.37 -4.45
C ASP A 46 8.35 4.14 -4.22
N THR A 47 9.18 4.71 -5.10
CA THR A 47 10.65 4.62 -5.02
C THR A 47 11.27 5.82 -4.31
N THR A 48 10.45 6.65 -3.66
CA THR A 48 10.82 8.05 -3.44
C THR A 48 12.07 8.22 -2.58
N ALA A 49 13.13 8.65 -3.28
CA ALA A 49 14.17 9.49 -2.73
C ALA A 49 13.69 10.91 -2.95
N LEU A 50 13.57 11.67 -1.87
CA LEU A 50 13.25 13.10 -1.89
C LEU A 50 14.19 13.79 -2.90
N THR A 51 13.68 14.26 -4.04
CA THR A 51 14.39 15.27 -4.83
C THR A 51 14.17 16.61 -4.13
N PRO A 52 15.20 17.25 -3.55
CA PRO A 52 15.02 18.53 -2.90
C PRO A 52 14.48 19.56 -3.91
N GLY A 53 13.38 20.24 -3.57
CA GLY A 53 12.82 21.35 -4.37
C GLY A 53 11.61 21.04 -5.25
N VAL A 54 11.11 19.79 -5.31
CA VAL A 54 9.84 19.47 -5.97
C VAL A 54 8.71 19.56 -4.95
N ASP A 55 7.61 20.27 -5.27
CA ASP A 55 6.34 20.19 -4.50
C ASP A 55 5.67 18.84 -4.75
N PHE A 56 6.29 17.84 -4.15
CA PHE A 56 6.11 16.43 -4.39
C PHE A 56 4.85 15.87 -3.73
N SER A 57 4.29 16.63 -2.79
CA SER A 57 3.03 16.33 -2.12
C SER A 57 1.90 16.10 -3.12
N ASN A 58 1.87 16.88 -4.21
CA ASN A 58 0.83 16.79 -5.24
C ASN A 58 1.01 15.61 -6.20
N GLU A 59 2.25 15.19 -6.48
CA GLU A 59 2.54 14.13 -7.45
C GLU A 59 2.36 12.72 -6.86
N ILE A 60 2.90 12.44 -5.67
CA ILE A 60 2.61 11.17 -4.98
C ILE A 60 1.11 11.07 -4.74
N PHE A 61 0.50 12.17 -4.28
CA PHE A 61 -0.93 12.22 -4.01
C PHE A 61 -1.74 11.89 -5.26
N ARG A 62 -1.36 12.45 -6.41
CA ARG A 62 -1.96 12.10 -7.69
C ARG A 62 -1.76 10.61 -8.00
N ASN A 63 -0.54 10.09 -7.91
CA ASN A 63 -0.31 8.69 -8.25
C ASN A 63 -1.11 7.74 -7.34
N LEU A 64 -1.25 8.07 -6.06
CA LEU A 64 -2.01 7.27 -5.10
C LEU A 64 -3.53 7.39 -5.27
N MET A 65 -4.08 8.61 -5.38
CA MET A 65 -5.52 8.82 -5.59
C MET A 65 -6.03 8.22 -6.89
N TYR A 66 -5.20 8.30 -7.93
CA TYR A 66 -5.49 7.74 -9.24
C TYR A 66 -4.95 6.31 -9.40
N SER A 67 -4.62 5.63 -8.29
CA SER A 67 -4.46 4.17 -8.26
C SER A 67 -5.78 3.51 -7.83
N LYS A 68 -6.12 2.38 -8.45
CA LYS A 68 -7.33 1.62 -8.05
C LYS A 68 -7.21 1.12 -6.61
N CYS A 69 -6.11 0.45 -6.30
CA CYS A 69 -5.81 -0.07 -4.96
C CYS A 69 -4.34 0.11 -4.57
N MET A 70 -4.02 -0.21 -3.32
CA MET A 70 -2.68 -0.13 -2.76
C MET A 70 -2.24 -1.48 -2.19
N VAL A 71 -1.06 -1.95 -2.56
CA VAL A 71 -0.31 -2.97 -1.82
C VAL A 71 0.50 -2.29 -0.74
N SER A 72 0.25 -2.64 0.52
CA SER A 72 0.94 -2.05 1.67
C SER A 72 1.83 -3.10 2.33
N ILE A 73 3.16 -2.95 2.20
CA ILE A 73 4.14 -3.92 2.69
C ILE A 73 4.61 -3.52 4.09
N TRP A 74 4.02 -4.15 5.10
CA TRP A 74 4.18 -3.81 6.50
C TRP A 74 5.46 -4.35 7.10
N SER A 75 6.13 -3.47 7.81
CA SER A 75 7.25 -3.77 8.69
C SER A 75 7.25 -2.78 9.85
N PRO A 76 7.92 -3.06 10.99
CA PRO A 76 8.02 -2.10 12.07
C PRO A 76 8.40 -0.66 11.66
N PRO A 77 9.39 -0.43 10.77
CA PRO A 77 9.72 0.93 10.34
C PRO A 77 8.69 1.57 9.39
N TYR A 78 7.79 0.81 8.76
CA TYR A 78 6.69 1.35 7.94
C TYR A 78 5.80 2.26 8.78
N PHE A 79 5.34 1.78 9.94
CA PHE A 79 4.44 2.55 10.81
C PHE A 79 5.16 3.44 11.83
N ARG A 80 6.37 3.07 12.27
CA ARG A 80 7.07 3.79 13.35
C ARG A 80 7.99 4.90 12.88
N ARG A 81 8.54 4.81 11.67
CA ARG A 81 9.65 5.66 11.21
C ARG A 81 9.46 6.17 9.78
N SER A 82 8.28 6.00 9.18
CA SER A 82 8.00 6.50 7.84
C SER A 82 6.68 7.24 7.80
N GLU A 83 6.78 8.55 7.98
CA GLU A 83 5.66 9.48 7.84
C GLU A 83 4.98 9.33 6.48
N TRP A 84 5.76 9.17 5.41
CA TRP A 84 5.25 8.97 4.05
C TRP A 84 4.44 7.69 3.89
N CYS A 85 4.97 6.53 4.31
CA CYS A 85 4.21 5.28 4.25
C CYS A 85 2.88 5.37 5.03
N VAL A 86 2.90 6.03 6.21
CA VAL A 86 1.67 6.24 6.99
C VAL A 86 0.70 7.18 6.27
N LYS A 87 1.18 8.28 5.67
CA LYS A 87 0.34 9.19 4.88
C LYS A 87 -0.29 8.51 3.66
N GLU A 88 0.46 7.68 2.95
CA GLU A 88 -0.06 6.89 1.83
C GLU A 88 -1.16 5.93 2.30
N PHE A 89 -0.88 5.20 3.37
CA PHE A 89 -1.83 4.30 3.99
C PHE A 89 -3.13 5.00 4.42
N LEU A 90 -3.00 6.14 5.09
CA LEU A 90 -4.14 6.97 5.52
C LEU A 90 -4.90 7.56 4.33
N THR A 91 -4.22 7.93 3.25
CA THR A 91 -4.88 8.41 2.02
C THR A 91 -5.76 7.33 1.42
N MET A 92 -5.28 6.08 1.35
CA MET A 92 -6.10 4.99 0.83
C MET A 92 -7.26 4.67 1.77
N LYS A 93 -7.07 4.76 3.10
CA LYS A 93 -8.19 4.67 4.07
C LYS A 93 -9.22 5.77 3.84
N TYR A 94 -8.80 7.02 3.68
CA TYR A 94 -9.69 8.12 3.36
C TYR A 94 -10.49 7.83 2.08
N LYS A 95 -9.84 7.31 1.03
CA LYS A 95 -10.53 6.93 -0.21
C LYS A 95 -11.59 5.83 0.02
N GLN A 96 -11.30 4.83 0.87
CA GLN A 96 -12.29 3.82 1.27
C GLN A 96 -13.48 4.45 1.99
N ASP A 97 -13.22 5.31 2.96
CA ASP A 97 -14.26 5.97 3.77
C ASP A 97 -15.13 6.89 2.90
N TYR A 98 -14.50 7.62 1.97
CA TYR A 98 -15.18 8.47 0.99
C TYR A 98 -16.15 7.66 0.11
N HIS A 99 -15.72 6.49 -0.38
CA HIS A 99 -16.57 5.56 -1.12
C HIS A 99 -17.47 4.69 -0.24
N LYS A 100 -17.43 4.87 1.10
CA LYS A 100 -18.21 4.13 2.09
C LYS A 100 -18.02 2.61 1.98
N LEU A 101 -16.80 2.17 1.66
CA LEU A 101 -16.48 0.75 1.60
C LEU A 101 -16.52 0.14 3.00
N SER A 102 -17.05 -1.07 3.09
CA SER A 102 -17.20 -1.80 4.35
C SER A 102 -17.17 -3.31 4.10
N ALA A 103 -17.37 -4.10 5.16
CA ALA A 103 -17.47 -5.55 5.02
C ALA A 103 -18.58 -5.97 4.05
N ASP A 104 -19.64 -5.17 3.86
CA ASP A 104 -20.78 -5.52 3.01
C ASP A 104 -20.66 -4.99 1.57
N THR A 105 -19.56 -4.30 1.22
CA THR A 105 -19.33 -3.78 -0.13
C THR A 105 -18.40 -4.68 -0.95
N LEU A 106 -18.44 -4.52 -2.27
CA LEU A 106 -17.48 -5.12 -3.20
C LEU A 106 -16.84 -3.99 -4.02
N PRO A 107 -15.52 -3.71 -3.84
CA PRO A 107 -14.60 -4.38 -2.93
C PRO A 107 -14.84 -3.97 -1.48
N ARG A 108 -14.35 -4.81 -0.56
CA ARG A 108 -14.42 -4.55 0.89
C ARG A 108 -13.35 -3.55 1.36
N THR A 109 -12.28 -3.42 0.58
CA THR A 109 -11.08 -2.64 0.89
C THR A 109 -10.40 -2.22 -0.41
N LEU A 110 -9.65 -1.13 -0.37
CA LEU A 110 -8.71 -0.71 -1.42
C LEU A 110 -7.26 -0.96 -1.02
N ILE A 111 -7.03 -1.49 0.19
CA ILE A 111 -5.72 -1.83 0.71
C ILE A 111 -5.57 -3.36 0.66
N TRP A 112 -4.49 -3.82 0.05
CA TRP A 112 -4.01 -5.20 0.03
C TRP A 112 -2.76 -5.31 0.92
N PRO A 113 -2.93 -5.59 2.22
CA PRO A 113 -1.86 -5.50 3.21
C PRO A 113 -1.07 -6.81 3.31
N ILE A 114 0.26 -6.68 3.26
CA ILE A 114 1.23 -7.76 3.41
C ILE A 114 2.02 -7.54 4.69
N LEU A 115 1.96 -8.47 5.64
CA LEU A 115 2.88 -8.48 6.77
C LEU A 115 4.22 -9.10 6.34
N TYR A 116 5.21 -8.25 6.07
CA TYR A 116 6.55 -8.67 5.64
C TYR A 116 7.51 -8.91 6.80
N ARG A 117 7.35 -8.19 7.92
CA ARG A 117 8.08 -8.46 9.17
C ARG A 117 7.12 -8.41 10.33
N GLU A 118 7.26 -9.40 11.20
CA GLU A 118 6.46 -9.51 12.41
C GLU A 118 6.51 -8.19 13.21
N MET A 119 5.33 -7.75 13.64
CA MET A 119 5.15 -6.52 14.39
C MET A 119 4.09 -6.78 15.46
N ARG A 120 4.54 -6.89 16.72
CA ARG A 120 3.64 -7.04 17.87
C ARG A 120 3.94 -6.00 18.95
N PRO A 121 2.92 -5.31 19.49
CA PRO A 121 1.56 -5.25 18.95
C PRO A 121 1.51 -4.55 17.58
N LEU A 122 0.44 -4.79 16.80
CA LEU A 122 0.14 -3.97 15.62
C LEU A 122 -0.24 -2.55 16.09
N PRO A 123 0.16 -1.50 15.34
CA PRO A 123 -0.28 -0.15 15.62
C PRO A 123 -1.79 -0.07 15.46
N GLU A 124 -2.44 0.82 16.21
CA GLU A 124 -3.90 0.99 16.20
C GLU A 124 -4.45 1.21 14.78
N LEU A 125 -3.70 1.94 13.93
CA LEU A 125 -4.04 2.18 12.53
C LEU A 125 -4.25 0.89 11.70
N ALA A 126 -3.58 -0.20 12.09
CA ALA A 126 -3.57 -1.49 11.41
C ALA A 126 -4.18 -2.65 12.24
N SER A 127 -4.55 -2.41 13.51
CA SER A 127 -4.98 -3.48 14.42
C SER A 127 -6.30 -4.15 14.04
N GLN A 128 -7.16 -3.44 13.31
CA GLN A 128 -8.48 -3.93 12.84
C GLN A 128 -8.46 -4.41 11.38
N ILE A 129 -7.28 -4.53 10.76
CA ILE A 129 -7.15 -4.88 9.35
C ILE A 129 -6.58 -6.29 9.24
N SER A 130 -7.30 -7.17 8.54
CA SER A 130 -6.77 -8.48 8.17
C SER A 130 -5.66 -8.33 7.15
N TYR A 131 -4.62 -9.17 7.26
CA TYR A 131 -3.42 -9.09 6.43
C TYR A 131 -2.97 -10.46 5.93
N LEU A 132 -2.23 -10.44 4.82
CA LEU A 132 -1.56 -11.60 4.28
C LEU A 132 -0.19 -11.73 4.96
N ASP A 133 0.04 -12.82 5.69
CA ASP A 133 1.33 -13.04 6.36
C ASP A 133 2.37 -13.58 5.39
N TYR A 134 3.41 -12.78 5.12
CA TYR A 134 4.58 -13.14 4.32
C TYR A 134 5.87 -13.10 5.13
N SER A 135 5.76 -13.01 6.46
CA SER A 135 6.91 -12.79 7.34
C SER A 135 7.93 -13.92 7.32
N GLU A 136 7.54 -15.12 6.91
CA GLU A 136 8.44 -16.26 6.72
C GLU A 136 9.33 -16.18 5.47
N PHE A 137 8.96 -15.32 4.50
CA PHE A 137 9.62 -15.12 3.20
C PHE A 137 10.50 -13.87 3.15
N ASN A 138 10.93 -13.35 4.30
CA ASN A 138 11.62 -12.06 4.42
C ASN A 138 13.16 -12.11 4.28
N VAL A 139 13.65 -13.15 3.61
CA VAL A 139 15.07 -13.39 3.36
C VAL A 139 15.38 -13.10 1.89
N VAL A 140 16.59 -12.58 1.62
CA VAL A 140 17.06 -12.25 0.28
C VAL A 140 18.32 -13.05 -0.06
N GLY A 141 18.69 -13.08 -1.35
CA GLY A 141 19.92 -13.71 -1.85
C GLY A 141 19.75 -15.14 -2.37
N GLU A 142 20.80 -15.67 -3.00
CA GLU A 142 20.80 -16.92 -3.77
C GLU A 142 20.30 -18.15 -2.99
N ALA A 143 20.65 -18.23 -1.70
CA ALA A 143 20.20 -19.32 -0.84
C ALA A 143 18.67 -19.37 -0.69
N PHE A 144 18.00 -18.20 -0.70
CA PHE A 144 16.54 -18.15 -0.64
C PHE A 144 15.93 -18.69 -1.93
N PHE A 145 16.42 -18.28 -3.11
CA PHE A 145 15.93 -18.74 -4.41
C PHE A 145 16.03 -20.26 -4.61
N ARG A 146 16.98 -20.92 -3.94
CA ARG A 146 17.16 -22.38 -3.99
C ARG A 146 16.44 -23.14 -2.87
N SER A 147 15.70 -22.44 -2.01
CA SER A 147 15.05 -23.04 -0.85
C SER A 147 13.59 -23.40 -1.12
N ASP A 148 13.07 -24.38 -0.38
CA ASP A 148 11.63 -24.72 -0.38
C ASP A 148 10.75 -23.53 0.01
N LYS A 149 11.28 -22.58 0.78
CA LYS A 149 10.55 -21.36 1.14
C LYS A 149 10.23 -20.50 -0.08
N PHE A 150 11.07 -20.51 -1.11
CA PHE A 150 10.82 -19.73 -2.32
C PHE A 150 9.73 -20.37 -3.20
N ILE A 151 9.61 -21.70 -3.18
CA ILE A 151 8.49 -22.40 -3.82
C ILE A 151 7.19 -22.04 -3.09
N LYS A 152 7.17 -22.15 -1.76
CA LYS A 152 6.02 -21.78 -0.93
C LYS A 152 5.61 -20.31 -1.09
N PHE A 153 6.59 -19.41 -1.22
CA PHE A 153 6.34 -18.01 -1.51
C PHE A 153 5.56 -17.84 -2.83
N GLN A 154 6.01 -18.50 -3.90
CA GLN A 154 5.36 -18.44 -5.21
C GLN A 154 3.94 -19.03 -5.17
N GLU A 155 3.77 -20.20 -4.58
CA GLU A 155 2.44 -20.85 -4.41
C GLU A 155 1.48 -19.94 -3.64
N LYS A 156 1.96 -19.37 -2.52
CA LYS A 156 1.15 -18.46 -1.71
C LYS A 156 0.79 -17.19 -2.48
N LEU A 157 1.76 -16.56 -3.15
CA LEU A 157 1.51 -15.37 -3.97
C LEU A 157 0.50 -15.66 -5.07
N GLN A 158 0.66 -16.77 -5.80
CA GLN A 158 -0.28 -17.16 -6.83
C GLN A 158 -1.70 -17.34 -6.30
N ALA A 159 -1.87 -17.98 -5.13
CA ALA A 159 -3.17 -18.15 -4.49
C ALA A 159 -3.80 -16.80 -4.09
N ASP A 160 -2.99 -15.90 -3.55
CA ASP A 160 -3.46 -14.61 -3.02
C ASP A 160 -3.77 -13.59 -4.14
N ILE A 161 -3.25 -13.74 -5.37
CA ILE A 161 -3.47 -12.80 -6.50
C ILE A 161 -4.95 -12.59 -6.82
N SER A 162 -5.77 -13.63 -6.69
CA SER A 162 -7.22 -13.53 -6.92
C SER A 162 -7.87 -12.41 -6.08
N SER A 163 -7.41 -12.25 -4.82
CA SER A 163 -7.97 -11.26 -3.91
C SER A 163 -7.66 -9.81 -4.29
N ILE A 164 -6.51 -9.52 -4.93
CA ILE A 164 -6.23 -8.16 -5.43
C ILE A 164 -6.91 -7.90 -6.78
N VAL A 165 -7.06 -8.93 -7.62
CA VAL A 165 -7.84 -8.84 -8.87
C VAL A 165 -9.29 -8.47 -8.58
N ASP A 166 -9.89 -9.06 -7.54
CA ASP A 166 -11.23 -8.69 -7.09
C ASP A 166 -11.32 -7.21 -6.68
N ILE A 167 -10.29 -6.66 -6.03
CA ILE A 167 -10.25 -5.23 -5.70
C ILE A 167 -10.18 -4.38 -6.98
N ILE A 168 -9.28 -4.74 -7.91
CA ILE A 168 -9.04 -4.00 -9.17
C ILE A 168 -10.29 -3.97 -10.04
N ASN A 169 -11.05 -5.06 -10.10
CA ASN A 169 -12.21 -5.20 -10.97
C ASN A 169 -13.47 -4.51 -10.44
N HIS A 170 -13.57 -4.30 -9.13
CA HIS A 170 -14.78 -3.76 -8.50
C HIS A 170 -14.60 -2.36 -7.91
N VAL A 171 -13.38 -1.79 -7.98
CA VAL A 171 -13.12 -0.44 -7.46
C VAL A 171 -14.15 0.56 -8.00
N PRO A 172 -14.71 1.44 -7.15
CA PRO A 172 -15.61 2.49 -7.63
C PRO A 172 -14.92 3.42 -8.63
N ASP A 173 -15.69 3.95 -9.58
CA ASP A 173 -15.22 4.99 -10.48
C ASP A 173 -14.80 6.25 -9.72
N ILE A 174 -13.86 6.98 -10.29
CA ILE A 174 -13.41 8.26 -9.75
C ILE A 174 -14.57 9.26 -9.83
N ASP A 175 -14.91 9.91 -8.71
CA ASP A 175 -15.89 11.00 -8.72
C ASP A 175 -15.38 12.16 -9.60
N PRO A 176 -16.07 12.51 -10.70
CA PRO A 176 -15.67 13.62 -11.56
C PRO A 176 -15.52 14.96 -10.82
N ALA A 177 -16.25 15.17 -9.71
CA ALA A 177 -16.15 16.39 -8.91
C ALA A 177 -14.75 16.57 -8.32
N MET A 178 -14.07 15.47 -7.94
CA MET A 178 -12.69 15.49 -7.42
C MET A 178 -11.65 15.90 -8.47
N GLU A 179 -12.00 15.88 -9.74
CA GLU A 179 -11.05 16.16 -10.84
C GLU A 179 -10.94 17.65 -11.18
N THR A 180 -11.93 18.44 -10.76
CA THR A 180 -11.91 19.90 -10.90
C THR A 180 -10.78 20.52 -10.08
N ALA A 181 -10.30 21.71 -10.45
CA ALA A 181 -9.27 22.40 -9.67
C ALA A 181 -9.72 22.60 -8.21
N GLU A 182 -10.98 23.00 -8.02
CA GLU A 182 -11.60 23.14 -6.71
C GLU A 182 -11.72 21.80 -5.97
N GLY A 183 -12.18 20.74 -6.64
CA GLY A 183 -12.30 19.40 -6.07
C GLY A 183 -10.96 18.83 -5.62
N LYS A 184 -9.88 19.07 -6.37
CA LYS A 184 -8.51 18.69 -5.98
C LYS A 184 -8.08 19.43 -4.72
N THR A 185 -8.28 20.74 -4.66
CA THR A 185 -7.98 21.54 -3.47
C THR A 185 -8.79 21.08 -2.26
N ASN A 186 -10.09 20.81 -2.44
CA ASN A 186 -10.97 20.32 -1.39
C ASN A 186 -10.53 18.94 -0.88
N THR A 187 -10.14 18.04 -1.79
CA THR A 187 -9.65 16.70 -1.41
C THR A 187 -8.33 16.80 -0.63
N ILE A 188 -7.40 17.64 -1.07
CA ILE A 188 -6.14 17.89 -0.33
C ILE A 188 -6.42 18.44 1.07
N ASN A 189 -7.35 19.40 1.19
CA ASN A 189 -7.71 19.97 2.50
C ASN A 189 -8.40 18.94 3.40
N ALA A 190 -9.33 18.15 2.86
CA ALA A 190 -10.00 17.08 3.59
C ALA A 190 -8.99 16.03 4.10
N LEU A 191 -7.98 15.70 3.29
CA LEU A 191 -6.91 14.80 3.70
C LEU A 191 -6.01 15.39 4.77
N LYS A 192 -5.65 16.68 4.68
CA LYS A 192 -4.90 17.35 5.75
C LYS A 192 -5.65 17.27 7.08
N GLN A 193 -6.96 17.55 7.07
CA GLN A 193 -7.81 17.42 8.26
C GLN A 193 -7.92 15.95 8.73
N TYR A 194 -8.07 15.01 7.80
CA TYR A 194 -8.09 13.58 8.09
C TYR A 194 -6.76 13.11 8.72
N PHE A 195 -5.64 13.63 8.24
CA PHE A 195 -4.33 13.40 8.83
C PHE A 195 -4.25 14.03 10.20
N GLU A 196 -4.56 15.31 10.39
CA GLU A 196 -4.50 15.97 11.71
C GLU A 196 -5.27 15.17 12.78
N GLY A 197 -6.51 14.75 12.49
CA GLY A 197 -7.32 13.95 13.40
C GLY A 197 -6.83 12.52 13.66
N LYS A 198 -5.93 11.99 12.82
CA LYS A 198 -5.33 10.64 12.95
C LYS A 198 -3.84 10.69 13.32
N VAL A 199 -3.17 11.81 13.09
CA VAL A 199 -1.76 12.07 13.37
C VAL A 199 -1.60 12.49 14.82
N GLU A 200 -2.56 13.15 15.47
CA GLU A 200 -2.53 13.27 16.95
C GLU A 200 -2.52 11.87 17.62
N GLN A 201 -3.23 10.89 17.04
CA GLN A 201 -3.16 9.49 17.48
C GLN A 201 -1.83 8.83 17.10
N THR A 202 -1.21 9.23 15.98
CA THR A 202 0.04 8.67 15.46
C THR A 202 1.29 9.26 16.13
N GLU A 203 1.30 10.54 16.50
CA GLU A 203 2.36 11.19 17.27
C GLU A 203 2.44 10.59 18.67
N LEU A 204 1.31 10.23 19.29
CA LEU A 204 1.28 9.40 20.51
C LEU A 204 1.95 8.03 20.30
N ILE A 205 1.88 7.45 19.09
CA ILE A 205 2.52 6.18 18.73
C ILE A 205 4.01 6.36 18.38
N MET A 206 4.40 7.50 17.80
CA MET A 206 5.78 7.82 17.42
C MET A 206 6.61 8.41 18.59
N GLN A 207 5.97 9.08 19.55
CA GLN A 207 6.60 9.66 20.74
C GLN A 207 6.76 8.66 21.90
N ASN A 208 6.07 7.52 21.86
CA ASN A 208 6.41 6.40 22.72
C ASN A 208 7.54 5.62 22.04
N PRO A 209 8.82 5.75 22.45
CA PRO A 209 9.77 4.72 22.13
C PRO A 209 9.13 3.43 22.64
N ILE A 210 8.92 2.48 21.73
CA ILE A 210 8.54 1.13 22.11
C ILE A 210 9.75 0.60 22.86
N SER A 211 9.71 0.82 24.18
CA SER A 211 10.67 0.33 25.14
C SER A 211 10.56 -1.18 25.13
N TRP A 212 11.66 -1.83 24.77
CA TRP A 212 11.87 -3.24 25.06
C TRP A 212 12.00 -3.42 26.57
#